data_AF-A0A0F8UKB7-F1
#
_entry.id   AF-A0A0F8UKB7-F1
#
_cell.length_a   1.000
_cell.length_b   1.000
_cell.length_c   1.000
_cell.angle_alpha   90.00
_cell.angle_beta   90.00
_cell.angle_gamma   90.00
#
_symmetry.space_group_name_H-M   'P 1'
#
loop_
_entity.id
_entity.type
_entity.pdbx_description
1 polymer ?
#
loop_
_entity_poly.entity_id
_entity_poly.type
_entity_poly.pdbx_seq_one_letter_code
_entity_poly.pdbx_strand_id
1 'polypeptide(L)'
;MSLLKDILRPSRPNQQILQTYLTHKPLQHRPGRNFSQVAGAAEAEVQAARNYCLDLLSKYDRPSYTLSTFIPRNAQAAYLALRALNVSLSMIPDTTSSPAIGLMRFQFWRDAVARTLAGSPPKEPIAILLASAVADLHQRTQGSARLSKNWLTRMISAREQTLTNDPYPSLAALETYAENTYSTVLYLTLSALPMASVTADHVASHIGKAAGIAAVLRGLPLVAFPAAAAPQQPKQAVAAAAAAAGG
;
A
#
# COMPACT_ATOMS: atom_id res chain seq x y z
N MET A 1 68.04 -5.84 62.04
CA MET A 1 66.79 -5.06 62.11
C MET A 1 65.76 -5.79 61.25
N SER A 2 65.14 -6.89 61.69
CA SER A 2 64.10 -7.02 62.73
C SER A 2 62.93 -6.06 62.52
N LEU A 3 61.82 -6.58 61.98
CA LEU A 3 60.42 -6.32 62.33
C LEU A 3 59.52 -6.88 61.21
N LEU A 4 58.90 -8.04 61.44
CA LEU A 4 57.63 -8.56 60.85
C LEU A 4 57.58 -10.10 60.96
N LYS A 5 57.56 -10.59 62.19
CA LYS A 5 57.10 -11.94 62.55
C LYS A 5 56.18 -11.78 63.75
N ASP A 6 55.17 -12.65 63.81
CA ASP A 6 53.98 -12.64 64.68
C ASP A 6 52.79 -12.01 63.92
N ILE A 7 51.83 -12.77 63.40
CA ILE A 7 50.99 -13.73 64.12
C ILE A 7 50.49 -14.81 63.14
N LEU A 8 50.87 -16.06 63.38
CA LEU A 8 50.13 -17.24 62.92
C LEU A 8 49.51 -17.90 64.17
N ARG A 9 48.17 -17.96 64.22
CA ARG A 9 47.44 -18.94 65.04
C ARG A 9 46.28 -19.49 64.21
N PRO A 10 46.09 -20.83 64.14
CA PRO A 10 45.03 -21.43 63.35
C PRO A 10 43.76 -21.59 64.19
N SER A 11 42.59 -21.33 63.61
CA SER A 11 41.29 -21.72 64.17
C SER A 11 40.33 -22.17 63.07
N ARG A 12 39.73 -23.33 63.31
CA ARG A 12 38.86 -24.11 62.41
C ARG A 12 37.58 -23.34 62.05
N PRO A 13 37.08 -23.38 60.80
CA PRO A 13 35.76 -22.86 60.50
C PRO A 13 34.68 -23.81 61.02
N ASN A 14 33.74 -23.22 61.75
CA ASN A 14 32.64 -23.86 62.46
C ASN A 14 31.49 -24.22 61.48
N GLN A 15 30.87 -25.36 61.71
CA GLN A 15 30.03 -26.11 60.79
C GLN A 15 28.55 -25.68 60.82
N GLN A 16 28.31 -24.37 60.88
CA GLN A 16 26.96 -23.79 60.90
C GLN A 16 26.92 -22.62 59.91
N ILE A 17 26.37 -22.91 58.73
CA ILE A 17 25.49 -22.10 57.85
C ILE A 17 25.43 -22.83 56.47
N LEU A 18 25.19 -24.14 56.49
CA LEU A 18 24.80 -24.94 55.32
C LEU A 18 23.30 -25.26 55.39
N GLN A 19 22.46 -24.26 55.63
CA GLN A 19 21.01 -24.40 55.59
C GLN A 19 20.30 -23.11 55.12
N THR A 20 20.60 -22.66 53.90
CA THR A 20 19.74 -21.67 53.24
C THR A 20 19.63 -21.74 51.72
N TYR A 21 20.16 -22.79 51.08
CA TYR A 21 20.11 -22.92 49.62
C TYR A 21 19.31 -24.11 49.13
N LEU A 22 18.04 -24.27 49.54
CA LEU A 22 17.12 -25.20 48.87
C LEU A 22 15.65 -24.75 48.99
N THR A 23 15.27 -23.69 48.27
CA THR A 23 13.87 -23.43 47.87
C THR A 23 13.79 -22.66 46.54
N HIS A 24 14.39 -23.20 45.48
CA HIS A 24 14.06 -22.74 44.12
C HIS A 24 12.76 -23.41 43.65
N LYS A 25 11.67 -22.64 43.69
CA LYS A 25 10.41 -22.95 43.02
C LYS A 25 10.67 -22.91 41.50
N PRO A 26 10.34 -23.94 40.71
CA PRO A 26 10.55 -23.87 39.27
C PRO A 26 9.61 -22.80 38.70
N LEU A 27 10.20 -21.79 38.04
CA LEU A 27 9.46 -20.86 37.20
C LEU A 27 8.82 -21.68 36.08
N GLN A 28 7.49 -21.76 36.08
CA GLN A 28 6.74 -22.32 34.97
C GLN A 28 7.10 -21.55 33.70
N HIS A 29 7.69 -22.27 32.75
CA HIS A 29 8.02 -21.75 31.43
C HIS A 29 6.71 -21.40 30.71
N ARG A 30 6.32 -20.13 30.74
CA ARG A 30 5.28 -19.63 29.84
C ARG A 30 5.82 -19.77 28.41
N PRO A 31 5.08 -20.40 27.47
CA PRO A 31 5.51 -20.44 26.09
C PRO A 31 5.56 -18.99 25.58
N GLY A 32 6.75 -18.55 25.16
CA GLY A 32 6.90 -17.28 24.47
C GLY A 32 5.96 -17.27 23.26
N ARG A 33 5.17 -16.21 23.09
CA ARG A 33 4.42 -15.98 21.85
C ARG A 33 5.40 -16.10 20.68
N ASN A 34 5.09 -16.96 19.71
CA ASN A 34 5.92 -17.25 18.54
C ASN A 34 6.10 -16.00 17.65
N PHE A 35 7.08 -15.14 17.96
CA PHE A 35 7.41 -13.95 17.17
C PHE A 35 7.78 -14.30 15.71
N SER A 36 8.40 -15.46 15.48
CA SER A 36 8.71 -15.98 14.14
C SER A 36 7.47 -16.28 13.31
N GLN A 37 6.40 -16.78 13.94
CA GLN A 37 5.15 -17.12 13.26
C GLN A 37 4.37 -15.86 12.85
N VAL A 38 4.45 -14.78 13.65
CA VAL A 38 3.81 -13.49 13.34
C VAL A 38 4.54 -12.77 12.20
N ALA A 39 5.88 -12.79 12.20
CA ALA A 39 6.67 -12.23 11.10
C ALA A 39 6.39 -12.94 9.77
N GLY A 40 6.37 -14.27 9.77
CA GLY A 40 6.04 -15.06 8.57
C GLY A 40 4.61 -14.82 8.05
N ALA A 41 3.64 -14.61 8.93
CA ALA A 41 2.27 -14.28 8.52
C ALA A 41 2.17 -12.90 7.86
N ALA A 42 2.89 -11.90 8.38
CA ALA A 42 2.94 -10.56 7.79
C ALA A 42 3.62 -10.56 6.41
N GLU A 43 4.73 -11.30 6.26
CA GLU A 43 5.40 -11.46 4.97
C GLU A 43 4.50 -12.15 3.92
N ALA A 44 3.77 -13.19 4.32
CA ALA A 44 2.82 -13.87 3.45
C ALA A 44 1.68 -12.94 3.00
N GLU A 45 1.17 -12.08 3.89
CA GLU A 45 0.14 -11.08 3.57
C GLU A 45 0.67 -10.04 2.56
N VAL A 46 1.89 -9.54 2.76
CA VAL A 46 2.55 -8.61 1.82
C VAL A 46 2.77 -9.26 0.46
N GLN A 47 3.17 -10.54 0.42
CA GLN A 47 3.36 -11.27 -0.83
C GLN A 47 2.03 -11.50 -1.57
N ALA A 48 0.95 -11.83 -0.86
CA ALA A 48 -0.39 -11.94 -1.45
C ALA A 48 -0.86 -10.58 -2.01
N ALA A 49 -0.66 -9.51 -1.25
CA ALA A 49 -0.95 -8.14 -1.68
C ALA A 49 -0.16 -7.73 -2.95
N ARG A 50 1.11 -8.12 -3.02
CA ARG A 50 1.96 -7.94 -4.19
C ARG A 50 1.41 -8.67 -5.41
N ASN A 51 1.04 -9.94 -5.27
CA ASN A 51 0.48 -10.74 -6.36
C ASN A 51 -0.82 -10.12 -6.89
N TYR A 52 -1.71 -9.69 -5.98
CA TYR A 52 -2.92 -8.96 -6.36
C TYR A 52 -2.61 -7.71 -7.20
N CYS A 53 -1.64 -6.89 -6.78
CA CYS A 53 -1.27 -5.70 -7.53
C CYS A 53 -0.70 -6.05 -8.92
N LEU A 54 0.12 -7.10 -9.03
CA LEU A 54 0.63 -7.58 -10.31
C LEU A 54 -0.48 -8.07 -11.22
N ASP A 55 -1.44 -8.82 -10.70
CA ASP A 55 -2.58 -9.34 -11.46
C ASP A 55 -3.44 -8.18 -11.98
N LEU A 56 -3.73 -7.20 -11.13
CA LEU A 56 -4.47 -5.99 -11.51
C LEU A 56 -3.76 -5.23 -12.65
N LEU A 57 -2.45 -5.04 -12.55
CA LEU A 57 -1.67 -4.36 -13.59
C LEU A 57 -1.58 -5.21 -14.87
N SER A 58 -1.40 -6.52 -14.76
CA SER A 58 -1.34 -7.37 -15.96
C SER A 58 -2.64 -7.30 -16.77
N LYS A 59 -3.77 -7.14 -16.09
CA LYS A 59 -5.10 -7.07 -16.70
C LYS A 59 -5.46 -5.68 -17.22
N TYR A 60 -5.16 -4.61 -16.48
CA TYR A 60 -5.67 -3.27 -16.77
C TYR A 60 -4.59 -2.20 -17.08
N ASP A 61 -3.31 -2.48 -16.82
CA ASP A 61 -2.18 -1.59 -17.13
C ASP A 61 -0.93 -2.39 -17.51
N ARG A 62 -1.04 -3.13 -18.62
CA ARG A 62 0.03 -3.99 -19.15
C ARG A 62 1.36 -3.26 -19.37
N PRO A 63 1.39 -1.98 -19.83
CA PRO A 63 2.63 -1.22 -19.90
C PRO A 63 3.31 -1.09 -18.54
N SER A 64 2.58 -0.71 -17.48
CA SER A 64 3.16 -0.60 -16.14
C SER A 64 3.59 -1.95 -15.56
N TYR A 65 2.84 -3.02 -15.81
CA TYR A 65 3.28 -4.37 -15.45
C TYR A 65 4.63 -4.70 -16.08
N THR A 66 4.80 -4.41 -17.38
CA THR A 66 6.06 -4.69 -18.11
C THR A 66 7.21 -3.84 -17.56
N LEU A 67 6.96 -2.54 -17.37
CA LEU A 67 7.94 -1.59 -16.85
C LEU A 67 8.36 -1.89 -15.40
N SER A 68 7.54 -2.60 -14.62
CA SER A 68 7.87 -2.98 -13.24
C SER A 68 9.17 -3.79 -13.12
N THR A 69 9.60 -4.47 -14.19
CA THR A 69 10.85 -5.25 -14.26
C THR A 69 12.10 -4.36 -14.31
N PHE A 70 11.97 -3.12 -14.76
CA PHE A 70 13.04 -2.12 -14.83
C PHE A 70 13.11 -1.24 -13.58
N ILE A 71 12.13 -1.35 -12.68
CA ILE A 71 12.13 -0.62 -11.42
C ILE A 71 13.06 -1.31 -10.40
N PRO A 72 13.98 -0.57 -9.76
CA PRO A 72 14.84 -1.11 -8.70
C PRO A 72 14.06 -1.83 -7.61
N ARG A 73 14.60 -2.95 -7.10
CA ARG A 73 13.91 -3.85 -6.15
C ARG A 73 13.37 -3.11 -4.91
N ASN A 74 14.13 -2.16 -4.39
CA ASN A 74 13.78 -1.33 -3.22
C ASN A 74 12.66 -0.30 -3.46
N ALA A 75 12.29 -0.04 -4.72
CA ALA A 75 11.18 0.84 -5.08
C ALA A 75 10.01 0.07 -5.72
N GLN A 76 10.20 -1.21 -6.03
CA GLN A 76 9.24 -1.98 -6.81
C GLN A 76 7.90 -2.18 -6.07
N ALA A 77 7.91 -2.40 -4.76
CA ALA A 77 6.68 -2.49 -3.98
C ALA A 77 5.88 -1.18 -4.02
N ALA A 78 6.56 -0.03 -3.85
CA ALA A 78 5.94 1.29 -3.98
C ALA A 78 5.36 1.49 -5.38
N TYR A 79 6.15 1.21 -6.42
CA TYR A 79 5.71 1.32 -7.81
C TYR A 79 4.45 0.49 -8.07
N LEU A 80 4.45 -0.79 -7.71
CA LEU A 80 3.31 -1.68 -7.93
C LEU A 80 2.06 -1.18 -7.20
N ALA A 81 2.18 -0.79 -5.92
CA ALA A 81 1.07 -0.28 -5.14
C ALA A 81 0.51 1.03 -5.72
N LEU A 82 1.38 1.96 -6.14
CA LEU A 82 0.99 3.25 -6.72
C LEU A 82 0.29 3.08 -8.08
N ARG A 83 0.81 2.19 -8.93
CA ARG A 83 0.18 1.88 -10.22
C ARG A 83 -1.15 1.15 -10.02
N ALA A 84 -1.22 0.20 -9.09
CA ALA A 84 -2.45 -0.51 -8.77
C ALA A 84 -3.52 0.44 -8.20
N LEU A 85 -3.15 1.35 -7.29
CA LEU A 85 -4.02 2.41 -6.80
C LEU A 85 -4.55 3.27 -7.95
N ASN A 86 -3.67 3.69 -8.87
CA ASN A 86 -4.08 4.46 -10.04
C ASN A 86 -5.12 3.73 -10.90
N VAL A 87 -4.92 2.42 -11.14
CA VAL A 87 -5.90 1.57 -11.84
C VAL A 87 -7.21 1.50 -11.07
N SER A 88 -7.17 1.15 -9.79
CA SER A 88 -8.38 1.03 -8.95
C SER A 88 -9.19 2.31 -8.91
N LEU A 89 -8.53 3.48 -8.81
CA LEU A 89 -9.21 4.78 -8.85
C LEU A 89 -9.81 5.08 -10.23
N SER A 90 -9.11 4.72 -11.31
CA SER A 90 -9.57 4.96 -12.68
C SER A 90 -10.81 4.15 -13.05
N MET A 91 -10.98 2.95 -12.46
CA MET A 91 -12.09 2.05 -12.74
C MET A 91 -13.35 2.34 -11.92
N ILE A 92 -13.30 3.26 -10.95
CA ILE A 92 -14.46 3.55 -10.09
C ILE A 92 -15.71 3.96 -10.89
N PRO A 93 -15.62 4.87 -11.88
CA PRO A 93 -16.79 5.24 -12.70
C PRO A 93 -17.42 4.03 -13.41
N ASP A 94 -16.60 3.12 -13.93
CA ASP A 94 -17.05 1.97 -14.72
C ASP A 94 -17.58 0.80 -13.87
N THR A 95 -17.21 0.76 -12.58
CA THR A 95 -17.52 -0.37 -11.68
C THR A 95 -18.53 -0.03 -10.60
N THR A 96 -19.15 1.14 -10.67
CA THR A 96 -20.18 1.59 -9.73
C THR A 96 -21.50 1.84 -10.43
N SER A 97 -22.61 1.52 -9.76
CA SER A 97 -23.96 1.63 -10.33
C SER A 97 -24.57 3.02 -10.17
N SER A 98 -23.97 3.90 -9.35
CA SER A 98 -24.41 5.28 -9.17
C SER A 98 -23.26 6.20 -8.76
N PRO A 99 -23.35 7.51 -9.06
CA PRO A 99 -22.35 8.49 -8.63
C PRO A 99 -22.14 8.51 -7.10
N ALA A 100 -23.21 8.33 -6.32
CA ALA A 100 -23.12 8.29 -4.86
C ALA A 100 -22.21 7.14 -4.37
N ILE A 101 -22.31 5.95 -4.99
CA ILE A 101 -21.43 4.82 -4.66
C ILE A 101 -19.99 5.11 -5.08
N GLY A 102 -19.79 5.76 -6.24
CA GLY A 102 -18.47 6.22 -6.67
C GLY A 102 -17.81 7.17 -5.66
N LEU A 103 -18.55 8.16 -5.16
CA LEU A 103 -18.08 9.08 -4.11
C LEU A 103 -17.69 8.34 -2.82
N MET A 104 -18.50 7.36 -2.39
CA MET A 104 -18.16 6.52 -1.23
C MET A 104 -16.85 5.75 -1.45
N ARG A 105 -16.60 5.22 -2.65
CA ARG A 105 -15.34 4.52 -2.96
C ARG A 105 -14.13 5.46 -2.98
N PHE A 106 -14.26 6.67 -3.53
CA PHE A 106 -13.19 7.66 -3.45
C PHE A 106 -12.89 8.08 -2.01
N GLN A 107 -13.94 8.23 -1.18
CA GLN A 107 -13.78 8.51 0.24
C GLN A 107 -13.08 7.36 0.98
N PHE A 108 -13.46 6.11 0.71
CA PHE A 108 -12.74 4.94 1.21
C PHE A 108 -11.25 5.00 0.88
N TRP A 109 -10.89 5.32 -0.37
CA TRP A 109 -9.47 5.42 -0.76
C TRP A 109 -8.72 6.55 -0.06
N ARG A 110 -9.37 7.71 0.18
CA ARG A 110 -8.79 8.79 0.99
C ARG A 110 -8.45 8.30 2.41
N ASP A 111 -9.40 7.64 3.05
CA ASP A 111 -9.24 7.13 4.41
C ASP A 111 -8.22 5.99 4.47
N ALA A 112 -8.24 5.09 3.50
CA ALA A 112 -7.30 3.99 3.35
C ALA A 112 -5.86 4.51 3.21
N VAL A 113 -5.63 5.49 2.33
CA VAL A 113 -4.31 6.12 2.16
C VAL A 113 -3.88 6.82 3.44
N ALA A 114 -4.75 7.61 4.06
CA ALA A 114 -4.41 8.34 5.29
C ALA A 114 -3.98 7.39 6.42
N ARG A 115 -4.75 6.31 6.63
CA ARG A 115 -4.44 5.27 7.62
C ARG A 115 -3.19 4.48 7.28
N THR A 116 -2.98 4.16 6.01
CA THR A 116 -1.77 3.48 5.51
C THR A 116 -0.51 4.28 5.83
N LEU A 117 -0.51 5.58 5.53
CA LEU A 117 0.61 6.47 5.85
C LEU A 117 0.80 6.68 7.36
N ALA A 118 -0.24 6.44 8.17
CA ALA A 118 -0.17 6.45 9.62
C ALA A 118 0.19 5.09 10.24
N GLY A 119 0.52 4.08 9.43
CA GLY A 119 0.93 2.74 9.90
C GLY A 119 -0.22 1.81 10.29
N SER A 120 -1.47 2.13 9.92
CA SER A 120 -2.66 1.32 10.21
C SER A 120 -3.47 0.96 8.95
N PRO A 121 -2.84 0.33 7.93
CA PRO A 121 -3.50 0.06 6.66
C PRO A 121 -4.78 -0.79 6.84
N PRO A 122 -5.86 -0.53 6.07
CA PRO A 122 -6.96 -1.49 5.95
C PRO A 122 -6.48 -2.84 5.42
N LYS A 123 -7.34 -3.86 5.59
CA LYS A 123 -7.21 -5.17 4.93
C LYS A 123 -7.57 -5.08 3.44
N GLU A 124 -6.89 -4.18 2.74
CA GLU A 124 -7.01 -3.93 1.31
C GLU A 124 -5.61 -4.19 0.69
N PRO A 125 -5.48 -5.11 -0.28
CA PRO A 125 -4.19 -5.51 -0.84
C PRO A 125 -3.28 -4.34 -1.24
N ILE A 126 -3.83 -3.33 -1.93
CA ILE A 126 -3.07 -2.15 -2.36
C ILE A 126 -2.55 -1.36 -1.16
N ALA A 127 -3.37 -1.20 -0.11
CA ALA A 127 -2.99 -0.50 1.10
C ALA A 127 -1.92 -1.24 1.90
N ILE A 128 -2.01 -2.57 1.98
CA ILE A 128 -1.02 -3.44 2.62
C ILE A 128 0.34 -3.31 1.93
N LEU A 129 0.36 -3.43 0.59
CA LEU A 129 1.60 -3.31 -0.17
C LEU A 129 2.20 -1.90 -0.06
N LEU A 130 1.35 -0.86 -0.09
CA LEU A 130 1.78 0.52 0.11
C LEU A 130 2.36 0.74 1.51
N ALA A 131 1.75 0.16 2.56
CA ALA A 131 2.28 0.25 3.93
C ALA A 131 3.66 -0.38 4.04
N SER A 132 3.84 -1.58 3.47
CA SER A 132 5.14 -2.25 3.41
C SER A 132 6.19 -1.39 2.71
N ALA A 133 5.83 -0.78 1.58
CA ALA A 133 6.73 0.10 0.83
C ALA A 133 7.09 1.39 1.58
N VAL A 134 6.14 1.97 2.34
CA VAL A 134 6.38 3.14 3.18
C VAL A 134 7.30 2.80 4.35
N ALA A 135 7.10 1.65 4.99
CA ALA A 135 7.95 1.18 6.07
C ALA A 135 9.39 0.91 5.59
N ASP A 136 9.55 0.22 4.46
CA ASP A 136 10.86 -0.01 3.83
C ASP A 136 11.57 1.31 3.49
N LEU A 137 10.86 2.24 2.82
CA LEU A 137 11.40 3.56 2.47
C LEU A 137 11.87 4.30 3.71
N HIS A 138 11.06 4.33 4.78
CA HIS A 138 11.42 4.98 6.04
C HIS A 138 12.68 4.34 6.65
N GLN A 139 12.72 3.00 6.74
CA GLN A 139 13.84 2.26 7.32
C GLN A 139 15.14 2.52 6.56
N ARG A 140 15.16 2.35 5.23
CA ARG A 140 16.40 2.46 4.43
C ARG A 140 16.88 3.89 4.22
N THR A 141 16.03 4.88 4.44
CA THR A 141 16.39 6.31 4.35
C THR A 141 16.51 6.99 5.71
N GLN A 142 16.34 6.24 6.82
CA GLN A 142 16.35 6.78 8.19
C GLN A 142 15.37 7.95 8.35
N GLY A 143 14.20 7.84 7.71
CA GLY A 143 13.15 8.85 7.71
C GLY A 143 13.42 10.11 6.88
N SER A 144 14.54 10.20 6.15
CA SER A 144 14.83 11.36 5.29
C SER A 144 13.94 11.44 4.05
N ALA A 145 13.37 10.32 3.60
CA ALA A 145 12.41 10.26 2.49
C ALA A 145 11.05 9.72 2.92
N ARG A 146 10.00 10.22 2.26
CA ARG A 146 8.60 9.79 2.50
C ARG A 146 7.76 9.96 1.25
N LEU A 147 6.74 9.13 1.11
CA LEU A 147 5.69 9.35 0.11
C LEU A 147 4.80 10.53 0.55
N SER A 148 4.51 11.43 -0.38
CA SER A 148 3.72 12.60 -0.07
C SER A 148 2.22 12.29 -0.04
N LYS A 149 1.62 12.52 1.12
CA LYS A 149 0.16 12.47 1.31
C LYS A 149 -0.56 13.40 0.34
N ASN A 150 -0.01 14.60 0.11
CA ASN A 150 -0.65 15.61 -0.74
C ASN A 150 -0.75 15.13 -2.20
N TRP A 151 0.31 14.51 -2.71
CA TRP A 151 0.32 13.92 -4.05
C TRP A 151 -0.74 12.79 -4.14
N LEU A 152 -0.78 11.86 -3.19
CA LEU A 152 -1.79 10.80 -3.17
C LEU A 152 -3.23 11.33 -3.12
N THR A 153 -3.52 12.27 -2.23
CA THR A 153 -4.86 12.88 -2.11
C THR A 153 -5.24 13.63 -3.38
N ARG A 154 -4.30 14.37 -3.99
CA ARG A 154 -4.52 15.11 -5.25
C ARG A 154 -4.93 14.19 -6.39
N MET A 155 -4.29 13.02 -6.53
CA MET A 155 -4.69 12.02 -7.53
C MET A 155 -6.12 11.51 -7.30
N ILE A 156 -6.49 11.25 -6.04
CA ILE A 156 -7.86 10.82 -5.70
C ILE A 156 -8.87 11.92 -6.07
N SER A 157 -8.62 13.15 -5.64
CA SER A 157 -9.50 14.29 -5.92
C SER A 157 -9.65 14.58 -7.42
N ALA A 158 -8.58 14.51 -8.20
CA ALA A 158 -8.64 14.73 -9.64
C ALA A 158 -9.50 13.69 -10.36
N ARG A 159 -9.49 12.43 -9.90
CA ARG A 159 -10.35 11.37 -10.45
C ARG A 159 -11.79 11.47 -9.99
N GLU A 160 -12.01 11.85 -8.73
CA GLU A 160 -13.36 12.12 -8.22
C GLU A 160 -14.07 13.22 -9.00
N GLN A 161 -13.37 14.31 -9.35
CA GLN A 161 -13.97 15.42 -10.11
C GLN A 161 -14.56 14.99 -11.45
N THR A 162 -13.99 13.96 -12.09
CA THR A 162 -14.50 13.42 -13.36
C THR A 162 -15.76 12.56 -13.20
N LEU A 163 -16.20 12.25 -11.97
CA LEU A 163 -17.40 11.45 -11.72
C LEU A 163 -18.70 12.26 -11.90
N THR A 164 -18.65 13.57 -11.67
CA THR A 164 -19.85 14.43 -11.64
C THR A 164 -19.81 15.59 -12.63
N ASN A 165 -18.65 15.90 -13.20
CA ASN A 165 -18.44 17.08 -14.04
C ASN A 165 -17.98 16.67 -15.44
N ASP A 166 -18.15 17.59 -16.40
CA ASP A 166 -17.51 17.47 -17.71
C ASP A 166 -15.99 17.30 -17.52
N PRO A 167 -15.38 16.22 -18.03
CA PRO A 167 -14.02 15.87 -17.63
C PRO A 167 -12.99 16.94 -17.99
N TYR A 168 -13.08 17.54 -19.19
CA TYR A 168 -12.03 18.40 -19.75
C TYR A 168 -12.60 19.54 -20.63
N PRO A 169 -13.03 20.69 -20.05
CA PRO A 169 -13.62 21.80 -20.82
C PRO A 169 -12.59 22.59 -21.66
N SER A 170 -11.28 22.40 -21.44
CA SER A 170 -10.22 23.05 -22.19
C SER A 170 -8.95 22.20 -22.19
N LEU A 171 -8.01 22.50 -23.09
CA LEU A 171 -6.69 21.86 -23.09
C LEU A 171 -5.96 22.07 -21.76
N ALA A 172 -6.05 23.26 -21.16
CA ALA A 172 -5.45 23.55 -19.86
C ALA A 172 -6.07 22.70 -18.72
N ALA A 173 -7.38 22.44 -18.78
CA ALA A 173 -8.03 21.54 -17.83
C ALA A 173 -7.57 20.09 -18.02
N LEU A 174 -7.42 19.63 -19.27
CA LEU A 174 -6.88 18.31 -19.58
C LEU A 174 -5.43 18.15 -19.10
N GLU A 175 -4.58 19.16 -19.31
CA GLU A 175 -3.20 19.17 -18.81
C GLU A 175 -3.15 19.13 -17.28
N THR A 176 -4.03 19.90 -16.61
CA THR A 176 -4.15 19.90 -15.15
C THR A 176 -4.56 18.54 -14.63
N TYR A 177 -5.53 17.88 -15.28
CA TYR A 177 -5.93 16.53 -14.94
C TYR A 177 -4.77 15.54 -15.11
N ALA A 178 -4.06 15.59 -16.23
CA ALA A 178 -2.93 14.71 -16.51
C ALA A 178 -1.78 14.91 -15.51
N GLU A 179 -1.50 16.16 -15.11
CA GLU A 179 -0.56 16.48 -14.04
C GLU A 179 -0.98 15.88 -12.71
N ASN A 180 -2.24 16.07 -12.34
CA ASN A 180 -2.75 15.64 -11.04
C ASN A 180 -2.94 14.12 -10.92
N THR A 181 -2.96 13.38 -12.03
CA THR A 181 -3.13 11.92 -12.05
C THR A 181 -1.87 11.18 -12.49
N TYR A 182 -1.40 11.39 -13.72
CA TYR A 182 -0.27 10.65 -14.30
C TYR A 182 1.08 11.15 -13.79
N SER A 183 1.31 12.48 -13.76
CA SER A 183 2.56 13.03 -13.22
C SER A 183 2.69 12.73 -11.73
N THR A 184 1.60 12.87 -10.97
CA THR A 184 1.51 12.47 -9.55
C THR A 184 2.10 11.08 -9.26
N VAL A 185 1.75 10.08 -10.07
CA VAL A 185 2.27 8.71 -9.90
C VAL A 185 3.79 8.66 -10.14
N LEU A 186 4.30 9.45 -11.10
CA LEU A 186 5.73 9.54 -11.36
C LEU A 186 6.47 10.23 -10.21
N TYR A 187 5.99 11.35 -9.68
CA TYR A 187 6.62 12.02 -8.52
C TYR A 187 6.67 11.11 -7.29
N LEU A 188 5.60 10.34 -7.05
CA LEU A 188 5.57 9.36 -5.96
C LEU A 188 6.56 8.21 -6.21
N THR A 189 6.76 7.80 -7.47
CA THR A 189 7.79 6.82 -7.84
C THR A 189 9.20 7.38 -7.63
N LEU A 190 9.45 8.65 -7.99
CA LEU A 190 10.72 9.32 -7.72
C LEU A 190 11.01 9.45 -6.22
N SER A 191 9.97 9.76 -5.44
CA SER A 191 10.03 9.81 -3.97
C SER A 191 10.37 8.43 -3.36
N ALA A 192 9.88 7.35 -3.98
CA ALA A 192 10.25 5.99 -3.62
C ALA A 192 11.67 5.61 -4.07
N LEU A 193 12.31 6.34 -5.00
CA LEU A 193 13.71 6.18 -5.38
C LEU A 193 14.66 7.12 -4.63
N PRO A 194 14.23 7.64 -3.47
CA PRO A 194 14.68 8.91 -2.86
C PRO A 194 15.35 9.93 -3.79
N MET A 195 14.85 10.11 -5.02
CA MET A 195 15.45 11.05 -5.95
C MET A 195 14.85 12.45 -5.75
N ALA A 196 15.52 13.28 -4.96
CA ALA A 196 15.18 14.69 -4.80
C ALA A 196 15.89 15.52 -5.87
N SER A 197 15.23 15.74 -7.01
CA SER A 197 15.79 16.52 -8.13
C SER A 197 14.70 17.30 -8.85
N VAL A 198 14.82 18.62 -8.83
CA VAL A 198 13.90 19.54 -9.53
C VAL A 198 13.86 19.21 -11.03
N THR A 199 15.01 18.91 -11.64
CA THR A 199 15.07 18.50 -13.05
C THR A 199 14.31 17.20 -13.30
N ALA A 200 14.45 16.22 -12.41
CA ALA A 200 13.71 14.96 -12.53
C ALA A 200 12.20 15.17 -12.38
N ASP A 201 11.78 16.07 -11.47
CA ASP A 201 10.39 16.45 -11.32
C ASP A 201 9.86 17.15 -12.58
N HIS A 202 10.59 18.08 -13.19
CA HIS A 202 10.17 18.68 -14.45
C HIS A 202 9.98 17.64 -15.57
N VAL A 203 10.92 16.71 -15.69
CA VAL A 203 10.82 15.61 -16.68
C VAL A 203 9.61 14.72 -16.36
N ALA A 204 9.39 14.37 -15.09
CA ALA A 204 8.22 13.61 -14.65
C ALA A 204 6.90 14.35 -14.96
N SER A 205 6.85 15.67 -14.81
CA SER A 205 5.69 16.49 -15.19
C SER A 205 5.38 16.36 -16.68
N HIS A 206 6.39 16.56 -17.53
CA HIS A 206 6.19 16.50 -18.98
C HIS A 206 5.79 15.10 -19.45
N ILE A 207 6.46 14.05 -18.97
CA ILE A 207 6.14 12.66 -19.29
C ILE A 207 4.72 12.33 -18.80
N GLY A 208 4.39 12.70 -17.55
CA GLY A 208 3.09 12.44 -16.95
C GLY A 208 1.96 13.12 -17.71
N LYS A 209 2.10 14.42 -18.03
CA LYS A 209 1.13 15.16 -18.83
C LYS A 209 0.93 14.54 -20.21
N ALA A 210 2.01 14.25 -20.94
CA ALA A 210 1.94 13.63 -22.26
C ALA A 210 1.26 12.25 -22.20
N ALA A 211 1.63 11.40 -21.23
CA ALA A 211 1.03 10.10 -21.04
C ALA A 211 -0.47 10.19 -20.70
N GLY A 212 -0.86 11.14 -19.85
CA GLY A 212 -2.26 11.35 -19.47
C GLY A 212 -3.12 11.85 -20.61
N ILE A 213 -2.63 12.83 -21.38
CA ILE A 213 -3.30 13.31 -22.60
C ILE A 213 -3.47 12.16 -23.59
N ALA A 214 -2.40 11.41 -23.87
CA ALA A 214 -2.46 10.26 -24.77
C ALA A 214 -3.43 9.18 -24.29
N ALA A 215 -3.57 8.97 -22.97
CA ALA A 215 -4.53 8.04 -22.41
C ALA A 215 -5.98 8.50 -22.62
N VAL A 216 -6.27 9.79 -22.42
CA VAL A 216 -7.60 10.36 -22.70
C VAL A 216 -7.94 10.24 -24.17
N LEU A 217 -7.01 10.59 -25.07
CA LEU A 217 -7.21 10.48 -26.53
C LEU A 217 -7.48 9.04 -26.97
N ARG A 218 -6.78 8.05 -26.40
CA ARG A 218 -7.05 6.62 -26.67
C ARG A 218 -8.42 6.16 -26.17
N GLY A 219 -8.96 6.80 -25.14
CA GLY A 219 -10.29 6.50 -24.60
C GLY A 219 -11.43 7.14 -25.39
N LEU A 220 -11.17 8.18 -26.20
CA LEU A 220 -12.21 8.91 -26.92
C LEU A 220 -13.15 8.02 -27.75
N PRO A 221 -12.67 7.03 -28.53
CA PRO A 221 -13.58 6.20 -29.30
C PRO A 221 -14.58 5.42 -28.46
N LEU A 222 -14.20 5.02 -27.24
CA LEU A 222 -15.08 4.26 -26.33
C LEU A 222 -16.23 5.11 -25.78
N VAL A 223 -15.97 6.41 -25.57
CA VAL A 223 -16.96 7.36 -25.05
C VAL A 223 -17.81 7.95 -26.18
N ALA A 224 -17.19 8.29 -27.31
CA ALA A 224 -17.86 8.90 -28.45
C ALA A 224 -18.69 7.88 -29.26
N PHE A 225 -18.28 6.61 -29.27
CA PHE A 225 -18.92 5.53 -30.02
C PHE A 225 -19.14 4.31 -29.11
N PRO A 226 -20.04 4.39 -28.12
CA PRO A 226 -20.32 3.27 -27.24
C PRO A 226 -20.82 2.07 -28.05
N ALA A 227 -20.28 0.88 -27.78
CA ALA A 227 -20.77 -0.34 -28.40
C ALA A 227 -22.27 -0.50 -28.10
N ALA A 228 -23.05 -0.94 -29.08
CA ALA A 228 -24.48 -1.22 -28.90
C ALA A 228 -24.65 -2.11 -27.67
N ALA A 229 -25.51 -1.70 -26.73
CA ALA A 229 -25.75 -2.43 -25.50
C ALA A 229 -26.06 -3.90 -25.85
N ALA A 230 -25.19 -4.83 -25.42
CA ALA A 230 -25.49 -6.24 -25.54
C ALA A 230 -26.86 -6.50 -24.90
N PRO A 231 -27.75 -7.29 -25.52
CA PRO A 231 -29.10 -7.49 -25.00
C PRO A 231 -29.03 -7.96 -23.55
N GLN A 232 -29.54 -7.14 -22.66
CA GLN A 232 -29.69 -7.45 -21.25
C GLN A 232 -30.58 -8.70 -21.16
N GLN A 233 -30.01 -9.84 -20.76
CA GLN A 233 -30.83 -11.00 -20.39
C GLN A 233 -31.82 -10.55 -19.30
N PRO A 234 -33.13 -10.77 -19.49
CA PRO A 234 -34.14 -10.31 -18.54
C PRO A 234 -33.90 -10.95 -17.17
N LYS A 235 -33.65 -10.10 -16.16
CA LYS A 235 -33.55 -10.47 -14.75
C LYS A 235 -34.94 -10.80 -14.18
N GLN A 236 -35.60 -11.86 -14.65
CA GLN A 236 -36.76 -12.47 -13.98
C GLN A 236 -36.83 -13.96 -14.34
N ALA A 237 -36.29 -14.84 -13.48
CA ALA A 237 -36.73 -16.25 -13.34
C ALA A 237 -35.93 -17.07 -12.30
N VAL A 238 -35.40 -16.48 -11.21
CA VAL A 238 -34.78 -17.28 -10.11
C VAL A 238 -35.56 -17.18 -8.79
N ALA A 239 -36.51 -16.25 -8.67
CA ALA A 239 -37.32 -16.10 -7.45
C ALA A 239 -38.57 -17.01 -7.38
N ALA A 240 -38.93 -17.74 -8.45
CA ALA A 240 -40.15 -18.57 -8.47
C ALA A 240 -39.92 -20.05 -8.16
N ALA A 241 -38.67 -20.53 -8.10
CA ALA A 241 -38.38 -21.96 -7.85
C ALA A 241 -38.15 -22.32 -6.37
N ALA A 242 -38.00 -21.33 -5.48
CA ALA A 242 -37.72 -21.58 -4.06
C ALA A 242 -38.98 -21.63 -3.15
N ALA A 243 -40.17 -21.33 -3.69
CA ALA A 243 -41.42 -21.33 -2.92
C ALA A 243 -42.25 -22.63 -3.06
N ALA A 244 -41.76 -23.63 -3.81
CA ALA A 244 -42.50 -24.88 -4.08
C ALA A 244 -41.85 -26.15 -3.45
N ALA A 245 -40.85 -26.00 -2.58
CA ALA A 245 -40.15 -27.13 -1.94
C ALA A 245 -40.22 -27.11 -0.40
N GLY A 246 -41.24 -26.45 0.15
CA GLY A 246 -41.54 -26.45 1.58
C GLY A 246 -43.02 -26.76 1.81
N GLY A 247 -43.40 -28.02 1.59
CA GLY A 247 -44.70 -28.60 1.91
C GLY A 247 -44.50 -30.03 2.34
#